data_AF-A0A9P1I377-F1
#
_entry.id   AF-A0A9P1I377-F1
#
_cell.length_a   1.000
_cell.length_b   1.000
_cell.length_c   1.000
_cell.angle_alpha   90.00
_cell.angle_beta   90.00
_cell.angle_gamma   90.00
#
_symmetry.space_group_name_H-M   'P 1'
#
loop_
_entity.id
_entity.type
_entity.pdbx_description
1 polymer ?
#
loop_
_entity_poly.entity_id
_entity_poly.type
_entity_poly.pdbx_seq_one_letter_code
_entity_poly.pdbx_strand_id
1 'polypeptide(L)'
;MANTVSQHGLEGLRVELNRVVEEMCPESSFLVDSAILEKCERHLELAAISRDAAIMCSNIDAAQQQIAELTSNLVAEDVLDHIFDKFCIGK
;
A
#
# COMPACT_ATOMS: atom_id res chain seq x y z
N MET A 1 -14.42 16.38 -37.23
CA MET A 1 -13.06 16.58 -37.78
C MET A 1 -12.10 16.69 -36.62
N ALA A 2 -10.99 15.98 -36.73
CA ALA A 2 -10.11 15.56 -35.64
C ALA A 2 -9.43 16.72 -34.91
N ASN A 3 -9.68 16.86 -33.62
CA ASN A 3 -8.94 17.78 -32.73
C ASN A 3 -7.65 17.15 -32.18
N THR A 4 -7.24 15.99 -32.71
CA THR A 4 -6.03 15.24 -32.31
C THR A 4 -4.76 15.74 -32.98
N VAL A 5 -4.82 16.76 -33.84
CA VAL A 5 -3.68 17.28 -34.61
C VAL A 5 -2.96 18.43 -33.89
N SER A 6 -3.60 19.11 -32.93
CA SER A 6 -2.94 20.11 -32.11
C SER A 6 -2.39 19.45 -30.85
N GLN A 7 -1.07 19.57 -30.61
CA GLN A 7 -0.40 19.12 -29.37
C GLN A 7 -1.05 19.67 -28.08
N HIS A 8 -1.96 20.64 -28.20
CA HIS A 8 -2.73 21.24 -27.11
C HIS A 8 -3.77 20.30 -26.49
N GLY A 9 -4.37 19.38 -27.27
CA GLY A 9 -5.33 18.42 -26.71
C GLY A 9 -4.66 17.38 -25.81
N LEU A 10 -3.45 16.94 -26.20
CA LEU A 10 -2.67 15.98 -25.44
C LEU A 10 -2.08 16.59 -24.17
N GLU A 11 -1.60 17.83 -24.24
CA GLU A 11 -1.07 18.54 -23.07
C GLU A 11 -2.17 18.83 -22.04
N GLY A 12 -3.36 19.26 -22.50
CA GLY A 12 -4.52 19.45 -21.62
C GLY A 12 -4.97 18.15 -20.94
N LEU A 13 -4.97 17.03 -21.69
CA LEU A 13 -5.26 15.72 -21.11
C LEU A 13 -4.20 15.29 -20.08
N ARG A 14 -2.91 15.56 -20.33
CA ARG A 14 -1.82 15.23 -19.40
C ARG A 14 -1.94 16.01 -18.10
N VAL A 15 -2.21 17.31 -18.19
CA VAL A 15 -2.43 18.16 -17.01
C VAL A 15 -3.59 17.63 -16.18
N GLU A 16 -4.70 17.26 -16.84
CA GLU A 16 -5.88 16.79 -16.13
C GLU A 16 -5.69 15.41 -15.49
N LEU A 17 -4.97 14.51 -16.16
CA LEU A 17 -4.58 13.22 -15.59
C LEU A 17 -3.66 13.39 -14.39
N ASN A 18 -2.68 14.30 -14.47
CA ASN A 18 -1.79 14.59 -13.34
C ASN A 18 -2.57 15.17 -12.16
N ARG A 19 -3.52 16.08 -12.40
CA ARG A 19 -4.41 16.62 -11.36
C ARG A 19 -5.20 15.53 -10.66
N VAL A 20 -5.80 14.60 -11.42
CA VAL A 20 -6.56 13.47 -10.87
C VAL A 20 -5.66 12.54 -10.07
N VAL A 21 -4.45 12.25 -10.56
CA VAL A 21 -3.49 11.41 -9.84
C VAL A 21 -3.03 12.08 -8.53
N GLU A 22 -2.78 13.39 -8.54
CA GLU A 22 -2.43 14.17 -7.35
C GLU A 22 -3.59 14.23 -6.34
N GLU A 23 -4.84 14.32 -6.80
CA GLU A 23 -6.02 14.28 -5.92
C GLU A 23 -6.28 12.89 -5.33
N MET A 24 -6.05 11.82 -6.11
CA MET A 24 -6.24 10.44 -5.66
C MET A 24 -5.08 9.92 -4.79
N CYS A 25 -3.87 10.42 -5.01
CA CYS A 25 -2.64 9.99 -4.35
C CYS A 25 -1.73 11.21 -4.08
N PRO A 26 -2.11 12.08 -3.13
CA PRO A 26 -1.36 13.31 -2.82
C PRO A 26 0.06 13.04 -2.32
N GLU A 27 0.31 11.85 -1.79
CA GLU A 27 1.63 11.41 -1.35
C GLU A 27 1.89 9.97 -1.80
N SER A 28 2.65 9.81 -2.88
CA SER A 28 3.12 8.51 -3.39
C SER A 28 4.05 7.76 -2.43
N SER A 29 4.44 8.39 -1.30
CA SER A 29 5.26 7.81 -0.24
C SER A 29 4.51 6.82 0.66
N PHE A 30 3.16 6.82 0.68
CA PHE A 30 2.35 5.96 1.55
C PHE A 30 1.82 4.68 0.87
N LEU A 31 2.24 4.40 -0.37
CA LEU A 31 1.84 3.19 -1.10
C LEU A 31 2.55 1.91 -0.61
N VAL A 32 3.06 1.92 0.63
CA VAL A 32 3.63 0.71 1.25
C VAL A 32 2.48 0.00 1.95
N ASP A 33 1.76 -0.79 1.13
CA ASP A 33 0.71 -1.75 1.47
C ASP A 33 -0.37 -1.29 2.47
N SER A 34 -1.32 -0.48 1.97
CA SER A 34 -2.58 -0.17 2.67
C SER A 34 -3.29 -1.42 3.21
N ALA A 35 -3.15 -2.57 2.54
CA ALA A 35 -3.69 -3.85 2.99
C ALA A 35 -3.04 -4.37 4.29
N ILE A 36 -1.74 -4.12 4.52
CA ILE A 36 -1.07 -4.50 5.77
C ILE A 36 -1.47 -3.54 6.88
N LEU A 37 -1.59 -2.24 6.58
CA LEU A 37 -2.10 -1.24 7.52
C LEU A 37 -3.55 -1.55 7.97
N GLU A 38 -4.43 -1.91 7.04
CA GLU A 38 -5.82 -2.32 7.35
C GLU A 38 -5.88 -3.59 8.22
N LYS A 39 -4.97 -4.55 7.99
CA LYS A 39 -4.87 -5.74 8.86
C LYS A 39 -4.38 -5.35 10.26
N CYS A 40 -3.41 -4.45 10.34
CA CYS A 40 -2.85 -3.96 11.60
C CYS A 40 -3.91 -3.23 12.43
N GLU A 41 -4.65 -2.31 11.79
CA GLU A 41 -5.77 -1.60 12.42
C GLU A 41 -6.77 -2.59 13.03
N ARG A 42 -7.18 -3.60 12.26
CA ARG A 42 -8.14 -4.60 12.72
C ARG A 42 -7.67 -5.38 13.94
N HIS A 43 -6.39 -5.77 13.99
CA HIS A 43 -5.86 -6.45 15.18
C HIS A 43 -5.80 -5.51 16.39
N LEU A 44 -5.47 -4.23 16.20
CA LEU A 44 -5.50 -3.24 17.28
C LEU A 44 -6.92 -2.99 17.80
N GLU A 45 -7.93 -2.94 16.93
CA GLU A 45 -9.34 -2.85 17.32
C GLU A 45 -9.77 -4.07 18.15
N LEU A 46 -9.41 -5.28 17.70
CA LEU A 46 -9.71 -6.52 18.42
C LEU A 46 -9.02 -6.58 19.78
N ALA A 47 -7.78 -6.09 19.88
CA ALA A 47 -7.08 -5.98 21.16
C ALA A 47 -7.79 -5.00 22.11
N ALA A 48 -8.23 -3.83 21.59
CA ALA A 48 -8.86 -2.79 22.39
C ALA A 48 -10.23 -3.20 22.97
N ILE A 49 -10.96 -4.08 22.28
CA ILE A 49 -12.26 -4.59 22.77
C ILE A 49 -12.15 -5.87 23.60
N SER A 50 -10.98 -6.53 23.59
CA SER A 50 -10.76 -7.77 24.34
C SER A 50 -10.65 -7.49 25.85
N ARG A 51 -11.36 -8.29 26.65
CA ARG A 51 -11.24 -8.30 28.12
C ARG A 51 -10.30 -9.38 28.64
N ASP A 52 -9.93 -10.32 27.78
CA ASP A 52 -8.97 -11.37 28.07
C ASP A 52 -7.57 -10.89 27.67
N ALA A 53 -6.65 -10.89 28.64
CA ALA A 53 -5.30 -10.40 28.46
C ALA A 53 -4.48 -11.26 27.48
N ALA A 54 -4.71 -12.57 27.41
CA ALA A 54 -4.02 -13.44 26.46
C ALA A 54 -4.50 -13.19 25.02
N ILE A 55 -5.81 -12.99 24.83
CA ILE A 55 -6.38 -12.64 23.52
C ILE A 55 -5.93 -11.24 23.08
N MET A 56 -5.87 -10.29 24.02
CA MET A 56 -5.38 -8.94 23.77
C MET A 56 -3.91 -8.95 23.34
N CYS A 57 -3.02 -9.60 24.11
CA CYS A 57 -1.60 -9.69 23.77
C CYS A 57 -1.37 -10.38 22.42
N SER A 58 -2.10 -11.46 22.12
CA SER A 58 -2.02 -12.15 20.83
C SER A 58 -2.34 -11.23 19.64
N ASN A 59 -3.36 -10.36 19.79
CA ASN A 59 -3.69 -9.39 18.75
C ASN A 59 -2.64 -8.26 18.66
N ILE A 60 -2.08 -7.81 19.78
CA ILE A 60 -0.99 -6.82 19.79
C ILE A 60 0.27 -7.37 19.10
N ASP A 61 0.64 -8.62 19.37
CA ASP A 61 1.79 -9.29 18.74
C ASP A 61 1.58 -9.42 17.22
N ALA A 62 0.36 -9.75 16.79
CA ALA A 62 0.01 -9.82 15.36
C ALA A 62 0.11 -8.46 14.66
N ALA A 63 -0.39 -7.39 15.29
CA ALA A 63 -0.26 -6.03 14.77
C ALA A 63 1.22 -5.60 14.70
N GLN A 64 2.02 -5.94 15.71
CA GLN A 64 3.45 -5.66 15.73
C GLN A 64 4.20 -6.35 14.58
N GLN A 65 3.85 -7.60 14.25
CA GLN A 65 4.44 -8.31 13.10
C GLN A 65 4.11 -7.62 11.77
N GLN A 66 2.87 -7.15 11.60
CA GLN A 66 2.43 -6.44 10.40
C GLN A 66 3.16 -5.09 10.22
N ILE A 67 3.41 -4.37 11.33
CA ILE A 67 4.24 -3.15 11.30
C ILE A 67 5.71 -3.49 11.00
N ALA A 68 6.22 -4.62 11.49
CA ALA A 68 7.58 -5.08 11.20
C ALA A 68 7.77 -5.44 9.71
N GLU A 69 6.73 -6.01 9.08
CA GLU A 69 6.67 -6.29 7.64
C GLU A 69 6.74 -4.98 6.81
N LEU A 70 5.97 -3.96 7.21
CA LEU A 70 5.99 -2.62 6.59
C LEU A 70 7.34 -1.89 6.70
N THR A 71 8.08 -2.13 7.79
CA THR A 71 9.34 -1.44 8.10
C THR A 71 10.58 -2.21 7.65
N SER A 72 10.41 -3.29 6.87
CA SER A 72 11.50 -4.14 6.34
C SER A 72 12.36 -4.85 7.41
N ASN A 73 11.88 -4.98 8.64
CA ASN A 73 12.58 -5.71 9.71
C ASN A 73 12.23 -7.20 9.74
N LEU A 74 11.17 -7.62 9.04
CA LEU A 74 10.80 -9.01 8.85
C LEU A 74 10.17 -9.17 7.46
N VAL A 75 10.99 -9.40 6.44
CA VAL A 75 10.46 -9.70 5.09
C VAL A 75 10.19 -11.20 5.03
N ALA A 76 8.91 -11.57 4.96
CA ALA A 76 8.54 -12.95 4.69
C ALA A 76 8.94 -13.33 3.26
N GLU A 77 9.41 -14.56 3.06
CA GLU A 77 9.99 -15.05 1.79
C GLU A 77 8.97 -14.98 0.63
N ASP A 78 7.68 -15.12 0.93
CA ASP A 78 6.56 -15.02 -0.01
C ASP A 78 6.35 -13.59 -0.56
N VAL A 79 6.65 -12.56 0.23
CA VAL A 79 6.63 -11.17 -0.23
C VAL A 79 7.80 -10.90 -1.19
N LEU A 80 8.99 -11.46 -0.88
CA LEU A 80 10.13 -11.38 -1.79
C LEU A 80 9.83 -12.10 -3.11
N ASP A 81 9.27 -13.31 -3.05
CA ASP A 81 8.89 -14.07 -4.24
C ASP A 81 7.87 -13.29 -5.09
N HIS A 82 6.87 -12.67 -4.47
CA HIS A 82 5.87 -11.88 -5.20
C HIS A 82 6.43 -10.58 -5.82
N ILE A 83 7.47 -10.00 -5.19
CA ILE A 83 8.20 -8.87 -5.75
C ILE A 83 9.05 -9.34 -6.92
N PHE A 84 9.82 -10.42 -6.77
CA PHE A 84 10.73 -10.95 -7.78
C PHE A 84 9.99 -11.56 -9.00
N ASP A 85 8.79 -12.10 -8.83
CA ASP A 85 7.92 -12.53 -9.92
C ASP A 85 7.50 -11.38 -10.85
N LYS A 86 7.52 -10.13 -10.35
CA LYS A 86 7.25 -8.93 -11.18
C LYS A 86 8.49 -8.41 -11.90
N PHE A 87 9.68 -8.94 -11.61
CA PHE A 87 10.89 -8.61 -12.36
C PHE A 87 10.99 -9.48 -13.62
N CYS A 88 11.38 -8.87 -14.74
CA CYS A 88 11.69 -9.62 -15.95
C CYS A 88 12.88 -10.55 -15.69
N ILE A 89 12.77 -11.80 -16.16
CA ILE A 89 13.83 -12.80 -16.05
C ILE A 89 15.15 -12.26 -16.65
N GLY A 90 16.22 -12.26 -15.85
CA GLY A 90 17.57 -11.84 -16.28
C GLY A 90 18.05 -10.49 -15.76
N LYS A 91 17.42 -9.92 -14.73
CA LYS A 91 17.99 -8.87 -13.89
C LYS A 91 18.53 -9.42 -12.57
#